data_AF-A0A535NZZ8-F1
#
_entry.id   AF-A0A535NZZ8-F1
#
_cell.length_a   1.000
_cell.length_b   1.000
_cell.length_c   1.000
_cell.angle_alpha   90.00
_cell.angle_beta   90.00
_cell.angle_gamma   90.00
#
_symmetry.space_group_name_H-M   'P 1'
#
loop_
_entity.id
_entity.type
_entity.pdbx_description
1 polymer ?
#
loop_
_entity_poly.entity_id
_entity_poly.type
_entity_poly.pdbx_seq_one_letter_code
_entity_poly.pdbx_strand_id
1 'polypeptide(L)'
;MTTASRAQFRHDARRHADVQGEVDDGRVVLPASQPDQVIREQLLAAERLAASLAGQFSDIVTAITSYADLLLRDLGPADARRADVRAIRVNAERALRLSERLETVARRARIMPVALDLDAFV
;
A
#
# COMPACT_ATOMS: atom_id res chain seq x y z
N MET A 1 -62.55 11.26 40.00
CA MET A 1 -62.12 10.79 41.33
C MET A 1 -60.75 10.14 41.15
N THR A 2 -59.66 10.88 41.38
CA THR A 2 -58.87 10.86 42.66
C THR A 2 -57.72 9.84 42.48
N THR A 3 -56.41 10.12 42.46
CA THR A 3 -55.58 11.31 42.73
C THR A 3 -54.16 11.09 42.16
N ALA A 4 -53.48 12.22 41.94
CA ALA A 4 -52.07 12.46 41.60
C ALA A 4 -50.98 11.45 42.02
N SER A 5 -49.91 11.34 41.21
CA SER A 5 -48.59 11.79 41.63
C SER A 5 -47.60 11.88 40.45
N ARG A 6 -47.32 13.12 40.05
CA ARG A 6 -46.26 13.53 39.14
C ARG A 6 -45.16 14.10 40.05
N ALA A 7 -43.92 13.65 39.85
CA ALA A 7 -42.68 14.11 40.50
C ALA A 7 -42.31 13.45 41.84
N GLN A 8 -41.54 12.35 41.78
CA GLN A 8 -40.45 12.16 42.78
C GLN A 8 -39.34 11.15 42.49
N PHE A 9 -39.34 10.39 41.38
CA PHE A 9 -38.19 9.53 41.05
C PHE A 9 -37.69 9.72 39.61
N ARG A 10 -37.39 10.98 39.29
CA ARG A 10 -36.38 11.36 38.29
C ARG A 10 -35.24 12.01 39.07
N HIS A 11 -34.31 11.23 39.64
CA HIS A 11 -33.00 11.82 39.99
C HIS A 11 -31.78 10.89 40.09
N ASP A 12 -31.84 9.59 40.43
CA ASP A 12 -30.57 8.90 40.81
C ASP A 12 -30.32 7.55 40.11
N ALA A 13 -30.09 7.59 38.79
CA ALA A 13 -29.59 6.41 38.07
C ALA A 13 -28.81 6.75 36.78
N ARG A 14 -28.08 7.88 36.76
CA ARG A 14 -27.24 8.29 35.62
C ARG A 14 -25.96 9.04 36.04
N ARG A 15 -25.26 8.54 37.05
CA ARG A 15 -23.86 8.91 37.31
C ARG A 15 -23.10 7.62 37.61
N HIS A 16 -21.89 7.53 37.08
CA HIS A 16 -21.02 6.33 37.04
C HIS A 16 -21.27 5.39 35.84
N ALA A 17 -21.41 5.97 34.64
CA ALA A 17 -20.82 5.35 33.46
C ALA A 17 -19.38 5.87 33.39
N ASP A 18 -18.48 4.93 33.65
CA ASP A 18 -17.04 4.93 33.49
C ASP A 18 -16.53 5.88 32.38
N VAL A 19 -16.01 7.04 32.80
CA VAL A 19 -15.18 7.91 31.96
C VAL A 19 -13.76 7.75 32.49
N GLN A 20 -13.15 6.60 32.21
CA GLN A 20 -11.71 6.45 32.25
C GLN A 20 -11.15 7.04 30.95
N GLY A 21 -11.29 8.37 30.79
CA GLY A 21 -10.56 9.12 29.79
C GLY A 21 -9.14 9.31 30.30
N GLU A 22 -8.24 8.41 29.91
CA GLU A 22 -6.82 8.56 30.13
C GLU A 22 -6.35 9.85 29.41
N VAL A 23 -5.75 10.74 30.19
CA VAL A 23 -5.22 12.01 29.72
C VAL A 23 -3.91 11.70 28.99
N ASP A 24 -4.01 11.33 27.72
CA ASP A 24 -2.85 11.10 26.85
C ASP A 24 -2.42 12.42 26.20
N ASP A 25 -1.36 13.00 26.77
CA ASP A 25 -0.44 14.03 26.26
C ASP A 25 -0.86 14.84 25.00
N GLY A 26 -1.96 15.61 25.10
CA GLY A 26 -2.28 16.70 24.18
C GLY A 26 -2.56 16.36 22.71
N ARG A 27 -2.61 15.08 22.33
CA ARG A 27 -2.98 14.65 20.96
C ARG A 27 -4.43 14.18 20.95
N VAL A 28 -5.31 15.00 20.39
CA VAL A 28 -6.65 14.55 19.98
C VAL A 28 -6.47 13.56 18.82
N VAL A 29 -6.33 12.27 19.14
CA VAL A 29 -6.45 11.20 18.15
C VAL A 29 -7.94 10.99 17.92
N LEU A 30 -8.49 11.66 16.92
CA LEU A 30 -9.83 11.36 16.44
C LEU A 30 -9.84 9.89 15.99
N PRO A 31 -10.74 9.02 16.51
CA PRO A 31 -10.88 7.69 15.96
C PRO A 31 -11.28 7.84 14.49
N ALA A 32 -10.41 7.41 13.58
CA ALA A 32 -10.70 7.42 12.15
C ALA A 32 -12.04 6.71 11.93
N SER A 33 -12.95 7.36 11.20
CA SER A 33 -14.28 6.80 10.95
C SER A 33 -14.11 5.45 10.25
N GLN A 34 -14.97 4.45 10.52
CA GLN A 34 -14.97 3.17 9.78
C GLN A 34 -14.74 3.30 8.25
N PRO A 35 -15.34 4.26 7.52
CA PRO A 35 -15.05 4.45 6.09
C PRO A 35 -13.58 4.80 5.78
N ASP A 36 -12.90 5.56 6.64
CA ASP A 36 -11.49 5.95 6.43
C ASP A 36 -10.55 4.73 6.54
N GLN A 37 -10.87 3.79 7.43
CA GLN A 37 -10.11 2.55 7.59
C GLN A 37 -10.24 1.64 6.36
N VAL A 38 -11.46 1.44 5.84
CA VAL A 38 -11.72 0.61 4.66
C VAL A 38 -11.01 1.17 3.42
N ILE A 39 -11.09 2.49 3.20
CA ILE A 39 -10.39 3.14 2.08
C ILE A 39 -8.88 2.93 2.20
N ARG A 40 -8.32 3.07 3.40
CA ARG A 40 -6.90 2.85 3.65
C ARG A 40 -6.46 1.41 3.39
N GLU A 41 -7.24 0.42 3.81
CA GLU A 41 -6.94 -1.00 3.55
C GLU A 41 -6.94 -1.32 2.05
N GLN A 42 -7.90 -0.78 1.31
CA GLN A 42 -7.98 -0.94 -0.14
C GLN A 42 -6.78 -0.32 -0.84
N LEU A 43 -6.35 0.89 -0.43
CA LEU A 43 -5.16 1.54 -0.96
C LEU A 43 -3.90 0.70 -0.71
N LEU A 44 -3.70 0.23 0.52
CA LEU A 44 -2.57 -0.65 0.88
C LEU A 44 -2.60 -1.97 0.10
N ALA A 45 -3.78 -2.54 -0.17
CA ALA A 45 -3.91 -3.73 -1.00
C ALA A 45 -3.53 -3.45 -2.47
N ALA A 46 -4.02 -2.34 -3.04
CA ALA A 46 -3.69 -1.93 -4.40
C ALA A 46 -2.18 -1.67 -4.56
N GLU A 47 -1.53 -1.08 -3.57
CA GLU A 47 -0.08 -0.84 -3.56
C GLU A 47 0.74 -2.13 -3.54
N ARG A 48 0.35 -3.10 -2.70
CA ARG A 48 1.01 -4.42 -2.67
C ARG A 48 0.86 -5.16 -3.99
N LEU A 49 -0.33 -5.10 -4.61
CA LEU A 49 -0.58 -5.67 -5.93
C LEU A 49 0.28 -4.99 -7.00
N ALA A 50 0.35 -3.66 -6.99
CA ALA A 50 1.17 -2.90 -7.93
C ALA A 50 2.66 -3.25 -7.79
N ALA A 51 3.19 -3.37 -6.57
CA ALA A 51 4.57 -3.78 -6.33
C ALA A 51 4.84 -5.19 -6.88
N SER A 52 3.94 -6.15 -6.65
CA SER A 52 4.08 -7.52 -7.14
C SER A 52 4.03 -7.61 -8.67
N LEU A 53 3.11 -6.88 -9.31
CA LEU A 53 2.99 -6.85 -10.77
C LEU A 53 4.18 -6.13 -11.42
N ALA A 54 4.68 -5.06 -10.82
CA ALA A 54 5.85 -4.34 -11.32
C ALA A 54 7.11 -5.21 -11.28
N GLY A 55 7.30 -5.99 -10.22
CA GLY A 55 8.38 -6.98 -10.13
C GLY A 55 8.28 -8.04 -11.24
N GLN A 56 7.13 -8.69 -11.40
CA GLN A 56 6.91 -9.70 -12.45
C GLN A 56 7.15 -9.16 -13.86
N PHE A 57 6.74 -7.90 -14.11
CA PHE A 57 6.97 -7.28 -15.40
C PHE A 57 8.47 -6.98 -15.63
N SER A 58 9.19 -6.54 -14.60
CA SER A 58 10.64 -6.36 -14.65
C SER A 58 11.36 -7.67 -15.02
N ASP A 59 10.94 -8.80 -14.42
CA ASP A 59 11.50 -10.12 -14.70
C ASP A 59 11.34 -10.51 -16.19
N ILE A 60 10.12 -10.33 -16.72
CA ILE A 60 9.82 -10.63 -18.13
C ILE A 60 10.67 -9.76 -19.07
N VAL A 61 10.75 -8.47 -18.82
CA VAL A 61 11.51 -7.54 -19.66
C VAL A 61 13.01 -7.80 -19.58
N THR A 62 13.51 -8.21 -18.42
CA THR A 62 14.90 -8.64 -18.23
C THR A 62 15.21 -9.86 -19.09
N ALA A 63 14.33 -10.87 -19.10
CA ALA A 63 14.48 -12.04 -19.95
C ALA A 63 14.47 -11.67 -21.45
N ILE A 64 13.52 -10.82 -21.88
CA ILE A 64 13.45 -10.32 -23.28
C ILE A 64 14.75 -9.61 -23.67
N THR A 65 15.27 -8.75 -22.79
CA THR A 65 16.53 -8.02 -23.03
C THR A 65 17.70 -9.00 -23.20
N SER A 66 17.79 -10.00 -22.32
CA SER A 66 18.83 -11.04 -22.37
C SER A 66 18.79 -11.83 -23.69
N TYR A 67 17.60 -12.28 -24.12
CA TYR A 67 17.46 -12.96 -25.41
C TYR A 67 17.82 -12.08 -26.60
N ALA A 68 17.45 -10.79 -26.57
CA ALA A 68 17.83 -9.85 -27.62
C ALA A 68 19.37 -9.65 -27.66
N ASP A 69 20.03 -9.57 -26.51
CA ASP A 69 21.49 -9.49 -26.44
C ASP A 69 22.19 -10.75 -26.96
N LEU A 70 21.66 -11.94 -26.64
CA LEU A 70 22.17 -13.21 -27.18
C LEU A 70 22.02 -13.26 -28.70
N LEU A 71 20.85 -12.91 -29.23
CA LEU A 71 20.62 -12.83 -30.68
C LEU A 71 21.56 -11.82 -31.36
N LEU A 72 21.83 -10.66 -30.74
CA LEU A 72 22.79 -9.69 -31.26
C LEU A 72 24.25 -10.15 -31.16
N ARG A 73 24.57 -11.17 -30.37
CA ARG A 73 25.90 -11.80 -30.38
C ARG A 73 26.01 -12.80 -31.53
N ASP A 74 24.94 -13.54 -31.80
CA ASP A 74 24.95 -14.63 -32.79
C ASP A 74 24.78 -14.12 -34.23
N LEU A 75 24.05 -13.03 -34.44
CA LEU A 75 23.84 -12.47 -35.78
C LEU A 75 25.12 -11.83 -36.34
N GLY A 76 25.48 -12.08 -37.58
CA GLY A 76 26.61 -11.38 -38.23
C GLY A 76 26.30 -9.89 -38.48
N PRO A 77 27.29 -8.98 -38.53
CA PRO A 77 27.07 -7.52 -38.57
C PRO A 77 26.21 -7.02 -39.75
N ALA A 78 26.17 -7.77 -40.87
CA ALA A 78 25.36 -7.47 -42.05
C ALA A 78 23.98 -8.16 -42.07
N ASP A 79 23.64 -8.96 -41.05
CA ASP A 79 22.35 -9.65 -40.99
C ASP A 79 21.20 -8.64 -40.81
N ALA A 80 20.25 -8.67 -41.75
CA ALA A 80 19.12 -7.75 -41.80
C ALA A 80 18.27 -7.77 -40.52
N ARG A 81 18.17 -8.93 -39.84
CA ARG A 81 17.40 -9.10 -38.61
C ARG A 81 18.00 -8.35 -37.42
N ARG A 82 19.28 -7.95 -37.47
CA ARG A 82 19.89 -7.15 -36.38
C ARG A 82 19.16 -5.84 -36.15
N ALA A 83 18.56 -5.25 -37.18
CA ALA A 83 17.78 -4.01 -37.02
C ALA A 83 16.57 -4.24 -36.10
N ASP A 84 15.82 -5.31 -36.35
CA ASP A 84 14.65 -5.67 -35.56
C ASP A 84 15.04 -6.07 -34.13
N VAL A 85 16.09 -6.86 -33.96
CA VAL A 85 16.55 -7.27 -32.62
C VAL A 85 17.05 -6.07 -31.81
N ARG A 86 17.73 -5.09 -32.44
CA ARG A 86 18.07 -3.83 -31.76
C ARG A 86 16.82 -3.06 -31.34
N ALA A 87 15.79 -3.01 -32.19
CA ALA A 87 14.54 -2.35 -31.85
C ALA A 87 13.84 -3.04 -30.66
N ILE A 88 13.82 -4.38 -30.64
CA ILE A 88 13.31 -5.16 -29.50
C ILE A 88 14.08 -4.78 -28.23
N ARG A 89 15.43 -4.79 -28.27
CA ARG A 89 16.25 -4.46 -27.11
C ARG A 89 15.99 -3.05 -26.58
N VAL A 90 15.96 -2.05 -27.47
CA VAL A 90 15.70 -0.65 -27.08
C VAL A 90 14.32 -0.48 -26.44
N ASN A 91 13.31 -1.17 -26.96
CA ASN A 91 11.96 -1.13 -26.38
C ASN A 91 11.89 -1.87 -25.04
N ALA A 92 12.59 -2.99 -24.89
CA ALA A 92 12.71 -3.70 -23.61
C ALA A 92 13.40 -2.82 -22.55
N GLU A 93 14.52 -2.17 -22.89
CA GLU A 93 15.21 -1.23 -21.99
C GLU A 93 14.30 -0.06 -21.56
N ARG A 94 13.44 0.44 -22.45
CA ARG A 94 12.44 1.47 -22.11
C ARG A 94 11.38 0.94 -21.15
N ALA A 95 10.89 -0.28 -21.39
CA ALA A 95 9.90 -0.93 -20.53
C ALA A 95 10.47 -1.20 -19.13
N LEU A 96 11.74 -1.60 -19.03
CA LEU A 96 12.41 -1.82 -17.75
C LEU A 96 12.42 -0.53 -16.91
N ARG A 97 12.86 0.58 -17.50
CA ARG A 97 12.87 1.90 -16.83
C ARG A 97 11.49 2.37 -16.38
N LEU A 98 10.44 2.03 -17.12
CA LEU A 98 9.06 2.36 -16.71
C LEU A 98 8.64 1.53 -15.48
N SER A 99 9.09 0.28 -15.41
CA SER A 99 8.73 -0.68 -14.35
C SER A 99 9.42 -0.36 -13.04
N GLU A 100 10.70 0.02 -13.08
CA GLU A 100 11.44 0.51 -11.91
C GLU A 100 10.77 1.75 -11.28
N ARG A 101 10.20 2.62 -12.10
CA ARG A 101 9.43 3.78 -11.62
C ARG A 101 8.14 3.34 -10.94
N LEU A 102 7.42 2.38 -11.54
CA LEU A 102 6.20 1.83 -10.95
C LEU A 102 6.49 1.16 -9.61
N GLU A 103 7.56 0.37 -9.51
CA GLU A 103 7.98 -0.20 -8.24
C GLU A 103 8.33 0.89 -7.22
N THR A 104 9.06 1.93 -7.62
CA THR A 104 9.44 3.03 -6.72
C THR A 104 8.23 3.77 -6.18
N VAL A 105 7.19 3.95 -7.00
CA VAL A 105 5.89 4.49 -6.58
C VAL A 105 5.20 3.54 -5.60
N ALA A 106 5.08 2.25 -5.95
CA ALA A 106 4.44 1.24 -5.10
C ALA A 106 5.17 1.02 -3.76
N ARG A 107 6.49 1.29 -3.70
CA ARG A 107 7.29 1.18 -2.48
C ARG A 107 7.20 2.38 -1.55
N ARG A 108 6.94 3.59 -2.04
CA ARG A 108 6.94 4.83 -1.24
C ARG A 108 5.80 4.93 -0.23
N ALA A 109 4.71 4.22 -0.45
CA ALA A 109 3.60 4.15 0.49
C ALA A 109 3.83 3.15 1.65
N ARG A 110 4.96 2.42 1.65
CA ARG A 110 5.27 1.39 2.65
C ARG A 110 5.73 1.93 4.01
N ILE A 111 5.97 3.22 4.18
CA ILE A 111 6.35 3.77 5.49
C ILE A 111 5.09 4.27 6.19
N MET A 112 4.39 3.33 6.81
CA MET A 112 3.55 3.66 7.94
C MET A 112 4.29 3.14 9.19
N PRO A 113 4.90 4.02 10.01
CA PRO A 113 5.55 3.56 11.22
C PRO A 113 4.49 2.89 12.10
N VAL A 114 4.68 1.60 12.37
CA VAL A 114 3.93 0.87 13.38
C VAL A 114 4.79 0.90 14.64
N ALA A 115 4.22 1.31 15.78
CA ALA A 115 4.90 1.22 17.06
C ALA A 115 5.24 -0.26 17.31
N LEU A 116 6.54 -0.56 17.35
CA LEU A 116 7.03 -1.89 17.68
C LEU A 116 7.13 -1.98 19.20
N ASP A 117 6.31 -2.85 19.80
CA ASP A 117 6.40 -3.18 21.22
C ASP A 117 7.60 -4.11 21.44
N LEU A 118 8.63 -3.60 22.10
CA LEU A 118 9.86 -4.35 22.40
C LEU A 118 9.68 -5.26 23.63
N ASP A 119 8.64 -5.06 24.43
CA ASP A 119 8.37 -5.85 25.63
C ASP A 119 7.71 -7.20 25.28
N ALA A 120 7.19 -7.34 24.06
CA ALA A 120 6.65 -8.60 23.54
C ALA A 120 7.73 -9.64 23.16
N PHE A 121 9.01 -9.28 23.22
CA PHE A 121 10.15 -10.12 22.81
C PHE A 121 11.08 -10.53 23.97
N VAL A 122 10.68 -10.28 25.22
CA VAL A 122 11.42 -10.66 26.44
C VAL A 122 10.64 -11.68 27.25
#